data_AF-A0AAW0BAA1-F1
#
_entry.id   AF-A0AAW0BAA1-F1
#
_cell.length_a   1.000
_cell.length_b   1.000
_cell.length_c   1.000
_cell.angle_alpha   90.00
_cell.angle_beta   90.00
_cell.angle_gamma   90.00
#
_symmetry.space_group_name_H-M   'P 1'
#
loop_
_entity.id
_entity.type
_entity.pdbx_description
1 polymer ?
#
loop_
_entity_poly.entity_id
_entity_poly.type
_entity_poly.pdbx_seq_one_letter_code
_entity_poly.pdbx_strand_id
1 'polypeptide(L)'
;MPPISSSLSSSPSTRELSGCYDCFSGFSVAWSCLVVIGLCTYVSFHPNVPRPNLSFWQKIWRRVQLTIVALIAPELIFAFAVRQYFVARWFVTTRCSPNENVPMTHGFFLAMGGFTTPSNHPVVGDTERLDKYIKGIQDVAGDEIKDKSKKDFVAKLLTLSSVLRFLANLVQRKIKHAPVSPLENITLGFIFVYVLTLYFWWHKPQDVSQYAMLTDTETGGEASTMSPSKTWKIFSAADLNGAVFGNYPDFDPLESQAVPEFWSVPAGGGPKPLPLVFALEIIAATVFGVIHCAAWTTRFPSGIELQIWRTSAVFITCFPILCAVLLKASGPYRSDVPSRLRRKVLVYINYGLLALYIVARFSLLIVSFTSLRTVLAADLKCCRTN
;
A
#
# COMPACT_ATOMS: atom_id res chain seq x y z
N MET A 1 -51.30 -13.80 -60.31
CA MET A 1 -50.71 -13.03 -59.19
C MET A 1 -50.78 -13.89 -57.95
N PRO A 2 -49.65 -14.45 -57.45
CA PRO A 2 -49.64 -15.18 -56.18
C PRO A 2 -49.54 -14.18 -55.01
N PRO A 3 -50.03 -14.54 -53.80
CA PRO A 3 -49.98 -13.66 -52.65
C PRO A 3 -48.60 -13.66 -51.98
N ILE A 4 -48.23 -12.50 -51.47
CA ILE A 4 -47.01 -12.20 -50.72
C ILE A 4 -47.09 -12.90 -49.36
N SER A 5 -46.23 -13.89 -49.10
CA SER A 5 -45.98 -14.39 -47.75
C SER A 5 -44.98 -13.47 -47.06
N SER A 6 -45.44 -12.78 -46.02
CA SER A 6 -44.64 -11.98 -45.11
C SER A 6 -43.71 -12.89 -44.29
N SER A 7 -42.40 -12.75 -44.49
CA SER A 7 -41.38 -13.25 -43.57
C SER A 7 -41.41 -12.40 -42.29
N LEU A 8 -42.25 -12.77 -41.32
CA LEU A 8 -42.10 -12.27 -39.96
C LEU A 8 -40.77 -12.77 -39.41
N SER A 9 -39.82 -11.85 -39.21
CA SER A 9 -38.65 -12.06 -38.36
C SER A 9 -39.13 -12.45 -36.96
N SER A 10 -38.87 -13.69 -36.54
CA SER A 10 -39.04 -14.10 -35.16
C SER A 10 -38.17 -13.21 -34.27
N SER A 11 -38.81 -12.47 -33.36
CA SER A 11 -38.12 -11.84 -32.24
C SER A 11 -37.38 -12.92 -31.44
N PRO A 12 -36.12 -12.69 -31.03
CA PRO A 12 -35.37 -13.69 -30.27
C PRO A 12 -36.11 -13.99 -28.97
N SER A 13 -36.18 -15.26 -28.61
CA SER A 13 -36.78 -15.68 -27.34
C SER A 13 -36.02 -15.07 -26.16
N THR A 14 -36.69 -14.82 -25.03
CA THR A 14 -36.05 -14.32 -23.80
C THR A 14 -34.89 -15.21 -23.30
N ARG A 15 -34.84 -16.48 -23.72
CA ARG A 15 -33.71 -17.39 -23.49
C ARG A 15 -32.49 -17.05 -24.35
N GLU A 16 -32.68 -16.68 -25.62
CA GLU A 16 -31.59 -16.26 -26.52
C GLU A 16 -31.00 -14.91 -26.08
N LEU A 17 -31.84 -13.98 -25.62
CA LEU A 17 -31.35 -12.75 -25.00
C LEU A 17 -30.56 -13.05 -23.71
N SER A 18 -31.04 -13.96 -22.85
CA SER A 18 -30.32 -14.35 -21.62
C SER A 18 -28.93 -14.95 -21.87
N GLY A 19 -28.77 -15.73 -22.95
CA GLY A 19 -27.46 -16.28 -23.34
C GLY A 19 -26.44 -15.23 -23.79
N CYS A 20 -26.90 -14.11 -24.35
CA CYS A 20 -26.04 -13.01 -24.79
C CYS A 20 -25.49 -12.18 -23.60
N TYR A 21 -26.28 -12.03 -22.52
CA TYR A 21 -25.83 -11.35 -21.29
C TYR A 21 -24.80 -12.18 -20.51
N ASP A 22 -24.86 -13.52 -20.59
CA ASP A 22 -23.94 -14.42 -19.89
C ASP A 22 -22.54 -14.47 -20.52
N CYS A 23 -22.42 -14.21 -21.82
CA CYS A 23 -21.14 -14.17 -22.53
C CYS A 23 -20.25 -12.96 -22.13
N PHE A 24 -20.84 -11.97 -21.45
CA PHE A 24 -20.15 -10.80 -20.90
C PHE A 24 -19.58 -11.04 -19.48
N SER A 25 -19.77 -12.24 -18.90
CA SER A 25 -19.42 -12.58 -17.51
C SER A 25 -17.92 -12.54 -17.22
N GLY A 26 -17.07 -13.25 -17.99
CA GLY A 26 -15.64 -13.36 -17.71
C GLY A 26 -14.87 -12.05 -17.86
N PHE A 27 -15.17 -11.28 -18.92
CA PHE A 27 -14.57 -9.96 -19.13
C PHE A 27 -15.01 -8.96 -18.05
N SER A 28 -16.31 -8.96 -17.70
CA SER A 28 -16.84 -8.10 -16.63
C SER A 28 -16.19 -8.39 -15.28
N VAL A 29 -15.99 -9.67 -14.94
CA VAL A 29 -15.28 -10.08 -13.72
C VAL A 29 -13.83 -9.62 -13.73
N ALA A 30 -13.10 -9.89 -14.82
CA ALA A 30 -11.70 -9.47 -14.95
C ALA A 30 -11.55 -7.95 -14.84
N TRP A 31 -12.39 -7.20 -15.54
CA TRP A 31 -12.40 -5.74 -15.50
C TRP A 31 -12.72 -5.21 -14.09
N SER A 32 -13.72 -5.78 -13.42
CA SER A 32 -14.07 -5.42 -12.04
C SER A 32 -12.90 -5.65 -11.08
N CYS A 33 -12.21 -6.81 -11.20
CA CYS A 33 -11.01 -7.09 -10.40
C CYS A 33 -9.90 -6.08 -10.66
N LEU A 34 -9.60 -5.80 -11.94
CA LEU A 34 -8.53 -4.87 -12.32
C LEU A 34 -8.80 -3.45 -11.83
N VAL A 35 -10.04 -2.98 -11.94
CA VAL A 35 -10.45 -1.67 -11.42
C VAL A 35 -10.28 -1.62 -9.91
N VAL A 36 -10.74 -2.64 -9.17
CA VAL A 36 -10.60 -2.67 -7.71
C VAL A 36 -9.13 -2.75 -7.28
N ILE A 37 -8.33 -3.64 -7.89
CA ILE A 37 -6.89 -3.73 -7.60
C ILE A 37 -6.19 -2.39 -7.89
N GLY A 38 -6.48 -1.79 -9.04
CA GLY A 38 -5.91 -0.49 -9.42
C GLY A 38 -6.29 0.63 -8.46
N LEU A 39 -7.57 0.73 -8.08
CA LEU A 39 -8.03 1.74 -7.11
C LEU A 39 -7.45 1.48 -5.71
N CYS A 40 -7.47 0.24 -5.23
CA CYS A 40 -6.91 -0.10 -3.92
C CYS A 40 -5.41 0.19 -3.85
N THR A 41 -4.63 -0.13 -4.89
CA THR A 41 -3.18 0.12 -4.91
C THR A 41 -2.85 1.60 -5.09
N TYR A 42 -3.59 2.33 -5.91
CA TYR A 42 -3.35 3.75 -6.16
C TYR A 42 -3.81 4.64 -5.00
N VAL A 43 -5.01 4.39 -4.47
CA VAL A 43 -5.62 5.22 -3.41
C VAL A 43 -5.05 4.86 -2.03
N SER A 44 -4.65 3.61 -1.78
CA SER A 44 -4.02 3.26 -0.49
C SER A 44 -2.74 4.03 -0.21
N PHE A 45 -1.98 4.41 -1.25
CA PHE A 45 -0.69 5.03 -1.05
C PHE A 45 -0.81 6.54 -0.83
N HIS A 46 -0.41 6.98 0.36
CA HIS A 46 -0.41 8.38 0.77
C HIS A 46 1.06 8.85 0.83
N PRO A 47 1.60 9.42 -0.26
CA PRO A 47 3.00 9.76 -0.30
C PRO A 47 3.35 10.91 0.65
N ASN A 48 4.54 10.85 1.24
CA ASN A 48 5.14 11.92 2.04
C ASN A 48 5.41 13.15 1.18
N VAL A 49 5.60 14.31 1.82
CA VAL A 49 5.74 15.57 1.11
C VAL A 49 7.00 15.55 0.22
N PRO A 50 6.88 15.81 -1.09
CA PRO A 50 8.01 15.82 -2.00
C PRO A 50 9.01 16.94 -1.67
N ARG A 51 10.25 16.76 -2.13
CA ARG A 51 11.25 17.84 -2.16
C ARG A 51 10.73 19.03 -2.96
N PRO A 52 11.12 20.27 -2.61
CA PRO A 52 10.82 21.44 -3.43
C PRO A 52 11.41 21.26 -4.84
N ASN A 53 10.73 21.82 -5.84
CA ASN A 53 11.19 21.89 -7.24
C ASN A 53 11.27 20.56 -8.02
N LEU A 54 10.51 19.51 -7.63
CA LEU A 54 10.36 18.33 -8.48
C LEU A 54 9.55 18.63 -9.75
N SER A 55 10.04 18.12 -10.89
CA SER A 55 9.33 18.20 -12.16
C SER A 55 8.04 17.38 -12.14
N PHE A 56 7.08 17.74 -13.01
CA PHE A 56 5.83 17.01 -13.15
C PHE A 56 6.04 15.52 -13.44
N TRP A 57 6.96 15.20 -14.35
CA TRP A 57 7.30 13.82 -14.71
C TRP A 57 7.94 13.05 -13.57
N GLN A 58 8.76 13.70 -12.75
CA GLN A 58 9.33 13.07 -11.53
C GLN A 58 8.24 12.72 -10.52
N LYS A 59 7.23 13.59 -10.35
CA LYS A 59 6.08 13.32 -9.47
C LYS A 59 5.27 12.12 -9.97
N ILE A 60 5.01 12.04 -11.27
CA ILE A 60 4.31 10.89 -11.88
C ILE A 60 5.13 9.61 -11.70
N TRP A 61 6.41 9.64 -12.04
CA TRP A 61 7.27 8.46 -11.97
C TRP A 61 7.38 7.90 -10.55
N ARG A 62 7.49 8.79 -9.54
CA ARG A 62 7.41 8.42 -8.13
C ARG A 62 6.12 7.66 -7.81
N ARG A 63 4.98 8.16 -8.28
CA ARG A 63 3.67 7.53 -8.04
C ARG A 63 3.53 6.16 -8.72
N VAL A 64 4.09 6.00 -9.92
CA VAL A 64 4.15 4.71 -10.63
C VAL A 64 4.96 3.69 -9.83
N GLN A 65 6.16 4.06 -9.37
CA GLN A 65 7.01 3.16 -8.58
C GLN A 65 6.31 2.72 -7.28
N LEU A 66 5.63 3.64 -6.60
CA LEU A 66 4.85 3.34 -5.40
C LEU A 66 3.71 2.37 -5.65
N THR A 67 3.00 2.57 -6.76
CA THR A 67 1.93 1.66 -7.18
C THR A 67 2.47 0.26 -7.48
N ILE A 68 3.66 0.15 -8.09
CA ILE A 68 4.33 -1.14 -8.32
C ILE A 68 4.68 -1.83 -7.00
N VAL A 69 5.25 -1.10 -6.03
CA VAL A 69 5.55 -1.67 -4.70
C VAL A 69 4.25 -2.14 -4.03
N ALA A 70 3.19 -1.34 -4.06
CA ALA A 70 1.89 -1.70 -3.50
C ALA A 70 1.25 -2.92 -4.19
N LEU A 71 1.52 -3.13 -5.49
CA LEU A 71 1.05 -4.31 -6.22
C LEU A 71 1.80 -5.58 -5.82
N ILE A 72 3.12 -5.50 -5.65
CA ILE A 72 3.96 -6.65 -5.30
C ILE A 72 3.85 -7.00 -3.82
N ALA A 73 3.93 -6.00 -2.94
CA ALA A 73 3.96 -6.15 -1.49
C ALA A 73 2.96 -5.19 -0.81
N PRO A 74 1.64 -5.39 -0.99
CA PRO A 74 0.62 -4.52 -0.39
C PRO A 74 0.72 -4.51 1.15
N GLU A 75 1.07 -5.64 1.78
CA GLU A 75 1.26 -5.76 3.23
C GLU A 75 2.38 -4.87 3.77
N LEU A 76 3.38 -4.53 2.93
CA LEU A 76 4.41 -3.57 3.28
C LEU A 76 3.81 -2.16 3.42
N ILE A 77 2.86 -1.79 2.56
CA ILE A 77 2.13 -0.50 2.65
C ILE A 77 1.36 -0.41 3.97
N PHE A 78 0.69 -1.50 4.34
CA PHE A 78 0.01 -1.60 5.62
C PHE A 78 0.98 -1.44 6.80
N ALA A 79 2.13 -2.11 6.77
CA ALA A 79 3.13 -2.00 7.83
C ALA A 79 3.57 -0.55 8.07
N PHE A 80 3.79 0.23 7.00
CA PHE A 80 4.07 1.65 7.13
C PHE A 80 2.90 2.45 7.67
N ALA A 81 1.67 2.09 7.28
CA ALA A 81 0.49 2.76 7.78
C ALA A 81 0.38 2.64 9.30
N VAL A 82 0.61 1.44 9.83
CA VAL A 82 0.66 1.19 11.27
C VAL A 82 1.77 2.01 11.92
N ARG A 83 3.01 1.92 11.42
CA ARG A 83 4.16 2.63 12.02
C ARG A 83 3.94 4.14 12.07
N GLN A 84 3.53 4.73 10.95
CA GLN A 84 3.27 6.18 10.88
C GLN A 84 2.09 6.60 11.76
N TYR A 85 1.05 5.77 11.88
CA TYR A 85 -0.06 6.04 12.81
C TYR A 85 0.43 6.13 14.26
N PHE A 86 1.26 5.20 14.71
CA PHE A 86 1.79 5.24 16.07
C PHE A 86 2.74 6.41 16.31
N VAL A 87 3.54 6.81 15.31
CA VAL A 87 4.36 8.02 15.39
C VAL A 87 3.50 9.28 15.50
N ALA A 88 2.51 9.43 14.62
CA ALA A 88 1.59 10.56 14.62
C ALA A 88 0.80 10.64 15.93
N ARG A 89 0.28 9.50 16.41
CA ARG A 89 -0.44 9.40 17.67
C ARG A 89 0.44 9.77 18.85
N TRP A 90 1.66 9.23 18.92
CA TRP A 90 2.60 9.54 19.99
C TRP A 90 2.88 11.04 20.08
N PHE A 91 3.10 11.70 18.93
CA PHE A 91 3.30 13.14 18.88
C PHE A 91 2.10 13.89 19.47
N VAL A 92 0.89 13.64 18.94
CA VAL A 92 -0.33 14.34 19.37
C VAL A 92 -0.63 14.11 20.85
N THR A 93 -0.52 12.88 21.34
CA THR A 93 -0.90 12.54 22.72
C THR A 93 0.15 12.93 23.75
N THR A 94 1.43 12.94 23.38
CA THR A 94 2.53 13.09 24.35
C THR A 94 3.12 14.50 24.32
N ARG A 95 3.14 15.17 23.17
CA ARG A 95 3.81 16.47 23.00
C ARG A 95 2.84 17.65 22.90
N CYS A 96 1.61 17.43 22.42
CA CYS A 96 0.64 18.50 22.21
C CYS A 96 -0.50 18.56 23.27
N SER A 97 -0.46 17.77 24.36
CA SER A 97 -1.60 17.58 25.29
C SER A 97 -1.63 18.56 26.47
N PRO A 98 -2.76 18.90 27.16
CA PRO A 98 -4.17 18.46 27.00
C PRO A 98 -5.22 19.57 26.74
N ASN A 99 -4.85 20.86 26.69
CA ASN A 99 -5.80 21.98 26.61
C ASN A 99 -6.12 22.46 25.19
N GLU A 100 -5.48 21.87 24.17
CA GLU A 100 -5.60 22.29 22.77
C GLU A 100 -5.93 21.08 21.90
N ASN A 101 -7.03 21.16 21.15
CA ASN A 101 -7.53 20.06 20.33
C ASN A 101 -6.75 19.94 19.01
N VAL A 102 -5.49 19.50 19.07
CA VAL A 102 -4.68 19.25 17.86
C VAL A 102 -5.17 17.96 17.17
N PRO A 103 -5.64 18.03 15.92
CA PRO A 103 -6.16 16.86 15.23
C PRO A 103 -5.03 15.92 14.78
N MET A 104 -5.36 14.63 14.61
CA MET A 104 -4.42 13.61 14.12
C MET A 104 -3.79 13.96 12.75
N THR A 105 -4.45 14.79 11.96
CA THR A 105 -3.94 15.33 10.69
C THR A 105 -2.63 16.06 10.86
N HIS A 106 -2.42 16.82 11.94
CA HIS A 106 -1.16 17.51 12.23
C HIS A 106 -0.03 16.53 12.53
N GLY A 107 -0.29 15.49 13.31
CA GLY A 107 0.70 14.44 13.59
C GLY A 107 1.13 13.69 12.33
N PHE A 108 0.18 13.37 11.44
CA PHE A 108 0.51 12.79 10.14
C PHE A 108 1.25 13.77 9.24
N PHE A 109 0.83 15.03 9.20
CA PHE A 109 1.48 16.05 8.38
C PHE A 109 2.92 16.29 8.82
N LEU A 110 3.18 16.31 10.14
CA LEU A 110 4.52 16.29 10.72
C LEU A 110 5.32 15.06 10.28
N ALA A 111 4.79 13.86 10.47
CA ALA A 111 5.48 12.62 10.11
C ALA A 111 5.84 12.52 8.61
N MET A 112 5.09 13.21 7.75
CA MET A 112 5.36 13.30 6.32
C MET A 112 6.39 14.36 5.91
N GLY A 113 6.89 15.16 6.85
CA GLY A 113 7.77 16.31 6.56
C GLY A 113 7.01 17.54 6.06
N GLY A 114 5.74 17.69 6.43
CA GLY A 114 4.88 18.79 6.01
C GLY A 114 5.21 20.14 6.64
N PHE A 115 5.94 20.16 7.77
CA PHE A 115 6.43 21.37 8.40
C PHE A 115 7.92 21.56 8.12
N THR A 116 8.31 22.77 7.71
CA THR A 116 9.69 23.08 7.34
C THR A 116 10.16 24.38 7.99
N THR A 117 11.47 24.49 8.23
CA THR A 117 12.11 25.75 8.64
C THR A 117 12.29 26.69 7.45
N PRO A 118 12.63 27.97 7.66
CA PRO A 118 12.97 28.94 6.60
C PRO A 118 13.99 28.42 5.58
N SER A 119 14.90 27.55 6.02
CA SER A 119 15.92 26.88 5.20
C SER A 119 15.41 25.67 4.39
N ASN A 120 14.10 25.40 4.33
CA ASN A 120 13.47 24.25 3.67
C ASN A 120 13.87 22.86 4.22
N HIS A 121 14.18 22.78 5.52
CA HIS A 121 14.46 21.50 6.19
C HIS A 121 13.24 21.03 7.00
N PRO A 122 12.82 19.75 6.86
CA PRO A 122 11.67 19.22 7.57
C PRO A 122 11.90 19.24 9.08
N VAL A 123 10.88 19.62 9.84
CA VAL A 123 10.88 19.60 11.30
C VAL A 123 10.37 18.22 11.75
N VAL A 124 11.25 17.22 11.75
CA VAL A 124 10.89 15.82 12.03
C VAL A 124 12.01 15.12 12.80
N GLY A 125 11.66 14.19 13.69
CA GLY A 125 12.60 13.29 14.36
C GLY A 125 13.21 13.85 15.64
N ASP A 126 13.91 14.98 15.54
CA ASP A 126 14.61 15.60 16.67
C ASP A 126 13.62 16.24 17.66
N THR A 127 13.64 15.75 18.90
CA THR A 127 12.74 16.22 19.95
C THR A 127 13.02 17.65 20.39
N GLU A 128 14.28 18.11 20.38
CA GLU A 128 14.63 19.46 20.80
C GLU A 128 14.15 20.48 19.76
N ARG A 129 14.44 20.22 18.49
CA ARG A 129 13.91 21.01 17.37
C ARG A 129 12.39 20.98 17.34
N LEU A 130 11.77 19.83 17.59
CA LEU A 130 10.31 19.73 17.66
C LEU A 130 9.76 20.65 18.74
N ASP A 131 10.31 20.59 19.96
CA ASP A 131 9.87 21.39 21.11
C ASP A 131 10.00 22.91 20.84
N LYS A 132 11.03 23.33 20.09
CA LYS A 132 11.19 24.73 19.62
C LYS A 132 10.01 25.21 18.77
N TYR A 133 9.47 24.35 17.90
CA TYR A 133 8.46 24.73 16.92
C TYR A 133 7.04 24.27 17.25
N ILE A 134 6.79 23.67 18.43
CA ILE A 134 5.48 23.13 18.82
C ILE A 134 4.35 24.15 18.67
N LYS A 135 4.55 25.39 19.15
CA LYS A 135 3.52 26.45 19.05
C LYS A 135 3.19 26.78 17.60
N GLY A 136 4.22 26.97 16.76
CA GLY A 136 4.03 27.21 15.34
C GLY A 136 3.28 26.07 14.63
N ILE A 137 3.54 24.82 15.02
CA ILE A 137 2.80 23.64 14.52
C ILE A 137 1.33 23.68 14.95
N GLN A 138 1.05 24.08 16.19
CA GLN A 138 -0.31 24.19 16.73
C GLN A 138 -1.11 25.31 16.07
N ASP A 139 -0.46 26.46 15.83
CA ASP A 139 -1.05 27.67 15.24
C ASP A 139 -1.37 27.52 13.76
N VAL A 140 -0.73 26.57 13.04
CA VAL A 140 -1.08 26.28 11.65
C VAL A 140 -2.53 25.83 11.58
N ALA A 141 -3.37 26.70 11.01
CA ALA A 141 -4.79 26.50 10.88
C ALA A 141 -5.09 25.14 10.24
N GLY A 142 -5.80 24.29 10.99
CA GLY A 142 -6.19 22.97 10.52
C GLY A 142 -6.98 23.02 9.21
N ASP A 143 -7.66 24.13 8.90
CA ASP A 143 -8.46 24.31 7.70
C ASP A 143 -7.63 24.36 6.41
N GLU A 144 -6.39 24.87 6.43
CA GLU A 144 -5.49 24.84 5.27
C GLU A 144 -5.00 23.41 4.97
N ILE A 145 -4.83 22.59 6.01
CA ILE A 145 -4.53 21.16 5.89
C ILE A 145 -5.80 20.38 5.48
N LYS A 146 -6.98 20.80 5.95
CA LYS A 146 -8.27 20.15 5.72
C LYS A 146 -8.78 20.36 4.30
N ASP A 147 -8.48 21.48 3.65
CA ASP A 147 -8.83 21.65 2.23
C ASP A 147 -8.13 20.60 1.34
N LYS A 148 -6.89 20.23 1.68
CA LYS A 148 -6.16 19.12 1.03
C LYS A 148 -6.82 17.76 1.26
N SER A 149 -7.55 17.55 2.37
CA SER A 149 -8.27 16.29 2.65
C SER A 149 -9.57 16.08 1.85
N LYS A 150 -10.11 17.12 1.19
CA LYS A 150 -11.36 16.98 0.42
C LYS A 150 -11.20 16.08 -0.81
N LYS A 151 -10.10 16.22 -1.55
CA LYS A 151 -9.80 15.39 -2.74
C LYS A 151 -9.57 13.92 -2.35
N ASP A 152 -8.87 13.73 -1.24
CA ASP A 152 -8.63 12.43 -0.62
C ASP A 152 -9.97 11.73 -0.22
N PHE A 153 -10.88 12.47 0.41
CA PHE A 153 -12.20 11.93 0.77
C PHE A 153 -12.99 11.40 -0.43
N VAL A 154 -13.01 12.14 -1.53
CA VAL A 154 -13.71 11.71 -2.77
C VAL A 154 -13.08 10.45 -3.34
N ALA A 155 -11.74 10.37 -3.40
CA ALA A 155 -11.03 9.18 -3.90
C ALA A 155 -11.31 7.94 -3.05
N LYS A 156 -11.30 8.08 -1.72
CA LYS A 156 -11.66 7.01 -0.76
C LYS A 156 -13.09 6.54 -0.96
N LEU A 157 -14.06 7.46 -1.11
CA LEU A 157 -15.48 7.12 -1.30
C LEU A 157 -15.72 6.37 -2.61
N LEU A 158 -15.12 6.82 -3.71
CA LEU A 158 -15.21 6.13 -5.01
C LEU A 158 -14.60 4.72 -4.95
N THR A 159 -13.48 4.58 -4.26
CA THR A 159 -12.82 3.28 -4.07
C THR A 159 -13.68 2.34 -3.24
N LEU A 160 -14.22 2.80 -2.10
CA LEU A 160 -15.14 2.01 -1.27
C LEU A 160 -16.39 1.60 -2.04
N SER A 161 -16.96 2.49 -2.85
CA SER A 161 -18.11 2.17 -3.70
C SER A 161 -17.78 1.06 -4.71
N SER A 162 -16.58 1.12 -5.29
CA SER A 162 -16.08 0.09 -6.23
C SER A 162 -15.88 -1.26 -5.54
N VAL A 163 -15.32 -1.26 -4.31
CA VAL A 163 -15.16 -2.45 -3.47
C VAL A 163 -16.52 -3.06 -3.11
N LEU A 164 -17.48 -2.26 -2.67
CA LEU A 164 -18.82 -2.73 -2.32
C LEU A 164 -19.51 -3.38 -3.51
N ARG A 165 -19.44 -2.76 -4.69
CA ARG A 165 -19.98 -3.32 -5.93
C ARG A 165 -19.32 -4.65 -6.28
N PHE A 166 -18.01 -4.75 -6.17
CA PHE A 166 -17.27 -5.99 -6.41
C PHE A 166 -17.71 -7.10 -5.45
N LEU A 167 -17.79 -6.81 -4.14
CA LEU A 167 -18.21 -7.78 -3.13
C LEU A 167 -19.65 -8.24 -3.35
N ALA A 168 -20.57 -7.33 -3.70
CA ALA A 168 -21.95 -7.68 -4.03
C ALA A 168 -22.02 -8.65 -5.22
N ASN A 169 -21.28 -8.36 -6.29
CA ASN A 169 -21.21 -9.25 -7.46
C ASN A 169 -20.61 -10.62 -7.11
N LEU A 170 -19.56 -10.63 -6.29
CA LEU A 170 -18.94 -11.87 -5.83
C LEU A 170 -19.91 -12.73 -5.00
N VAL A 171 -20.66 -12.11 -4.08
CA VAL A 171 -21.68 -12.79 -3.27
C VAL A 171 -22.81 -13.34 -4.14
N GLN A 172 -23.32 -12.54 -5.08
CA GLN A 172 -24.35 -13.01 -6.03
C GLN A 172 -23.88 -14.22 -6.83
N ARG A 173 -22.64 -14.20 -7.33
CA ARG A 173 -22.04 -15.34 -8.03
C ARG A 173 -21.90 -16.56 -7.13
N LYS A 174 -21.52 -16.36 -5.86
CA LYS A 174 -21.41 -17.44 -4.87
C LYS A 174 -22.75 -18.08 -4.55
N ILE A 175 -23.83 -17.29 -4.43
CA ILE A 175 -25.20 -17.78 -4.25
C ILE A 175 -25.63 -18.63 -5.45
N LYS A 176 -25.24 -18.23 -6.66
CA LYS A 176 -25.46 -19.01 -7.90
C LYS A 176 -24.49 -20.20 -8.07
N HIS A 177 -23.75 -20.57 -7.03
CA HIS A 177 -22.75 -21.65 -7.03
C HIS A 177 -21.66 -21.51 -8.12
N ALA A 178 -21.38 -20.29 -8.59
CA ALA A 178 -20.31 -20.05 -9.54
C ALA A 178 -18.94 -20.20 -8.87
N PRO A 179 -17.93 -20.72 -9.60
CA PRO A 179 -16.57 -20.81 -9.08
C PRO A 179 -15.97 -19.41 -8.90
N VAL A 180 -15.25 -19.22 -7.78
CA VAL A 180 -14.47 -18.01 -7.52
C VAL A 180 -13.17 -18.11 -8.30
N SER A 181 -12.88 -17.13 -9.14
CA SER A 181 -11.65 -17.11 -9.92
C SER A 181 -10.43 -16.81 -9.04
N PRO A 182 -9.22 -17.27 -9.42
CA PRO A 182 -7.99 -16.91 -8.74
C PRO A 182 -7.77 -15.38 -8.69
N LEU A 183 -8.18 -14.64 -9.72
CA LEU A 183 -8.07 -13.18 -9.76
C LEU A 183 -9.02 -12.49 -8.77
N GLU A 184 -10.26 -12.97 -8.62
CA GLU A 184 -11.17 -12.49 -7.57
C GLU A 184 -10.59 -12.75 -6.18
N ASN A 185 -9.94 -13.91 -6.00
CA ASN A 185 -9.28 -14.26 -4.75
C ASN A 185 -8.07 -13.34 -4.44
N ILE A 186 -7.30 -12.96 -5.46
CA ILE A 186 -6.26 -11.92 -5.31
C ILE A 186 -6.89 -10.58 -4.92
N THR A 187 -7.99 -10.21 -5.57
CA THR A 187 -8.71 -8.95 -5.31
C THR A 187 -9.18 -8.86 -3.86
N LEU A 188 -9.68 -9.96 -3.28
CA LEU A 188 -10.02 -10.02 -1.85
C LEU A 188 -8.83 -9.72 -0.94
N GLY A 189 -7.63 -10.22 -1.29
CA GLY A 189 -6.40 -9.89 -0.56
C GLY A 189 -6.07 -8.39 -0.62
N PHE A 190 -6.18 -7.77 -1.80
CA PHE A 190 -5.98 -6.33 -1.95
C PHE A 190 -7.02 -5.50 -1.19
N ILE A 191 -8.29 -5.91 -1.20
CA ILE A 191 -9.36 -5.26 -0.42
C ILE A 191 -9.04 -5.34 1.08
N PHE A 192 -8.63 -6.51 1.57
CA PHE A 192 -8.28 -6.71 2.97
C PHE A 192 -7.17 -5.75 3.41
N VAL A 193 -6.06 -5.68 2.67
CA VAL A 193 -4.94 -4.80 3.00
C VAL A 193 -5.30 -3.32 2.82
N TYR A 194 -6.11 -2.99 1.82
CA TYR A 194 -6.61 -1.62 1.59
C TYR A 194 -7.44 -1.12 2.78
N VAL A 195 -8.40 -1.91 3.26
CA VAL A 195 -9.27 -1.53 4.37
C VAL A 195 -8.45 -1.33 5.65
N LEU A 196 -7.49 -2.21 5.92
CA LEU A 196 -6.59 -2.05 7.07
C LEU A 196 -5.71 -0.80 6.94
N THR A 197 -5.10 -0.57 5.78
CA THR A 197 -4.31 0.64 5.50
C THR A 197 -5.16 1.89 5.68
N LEU A 198 -6.39 1.89 5.16
CA LEU A 198 -7.33 3.00 5.24
C LEU A 198 -7.71 3.34 6.68
N TYR A 199 -7.83 2.33 7.55
CA TYR A 199 -8.09 2.55 8.98
C TYR A 199 -6.95 3.33 9.65
N PHE A 200 -5.70 2.91 9.45
CA PHE A 200 -4.53 3.57 10.06
C PHE A 200 -4.21 4.92 9.40
N TRP A 201 -4.44 5.08 8.10
CA TRP A 201 -4.21 6.32 7.36
C TRP A 201 -5.47 7.17 7.12
N TRP A 202 -6.53 6.96 7.89
CA TRP A 202 -7.78 7.70 7.70
C TRP A 202 -7.56 9.22 7.75
N HIS A 203 -6.76 9.68 8.71
CA HIS A 203 -6.43 11.08 8.94
C HIS A 203 -5.15 11.56 8.24
N LYS A 204 -4.47 10.70 7.46
CA LYS A 204 -3.28 11.09 6.71
C LYS A 204 -3.71 11.77 5.41
N PRO A 205 -3.38 13.05 5.17
CA PRO A 205 -3.77 13.71 3.92
C PRO A 205 -3.01 13.11 2.72
N GLN A 206 -3.70 12.97 1.59
CA GLN A 206 -3.15 12.42 0.35
C GLN A 206 -2.73 13.57 -0.60
N ASP A 207 -1.68 13.35 -1.40
CA ASP A 207 -1.21 14.27 -2.44
C ASP A 207 -0.85 15.68 -1.95
N VAL A 208 -0.24 15.78 -0.77
CA VAL A 208 0.23 17.07 -0.26
C VAL A 208 1.52 17.49 -0.98
N SER A 209 1.42 18.58 -1.75
CA SER A 209 2.52 19.13 -2.55
C SER A 209 3.17 20.38 -1.95
N GLN A 210 2.59 20.93 -0.88
CA GLN A 210 3.02 22.17 -0.24
C GLN A 210 3.28 21.94 1.26
N TYR A 211 4.38 22.48 1.73
CA TYR A 211 4.81 22.51 3.12
C TYR A 211 4.29 23.78 3.83
N ALA A 212 4.10 23.68 5.14
CA ALA A 212 3.85 24.82 6.01
C ALA A 212 5.20 25.29 6.58
N MET A 213 5.58 26.52 6.23
CA MET A 213 6.79 27.15 6.73
C MET A 213 6.55 27.66 8.15
N LEU A 214 7.36 27.20 9.09
CA LEU A 214 7.34 27.69 10.46
C LEU A 214 8.28 28.88 10.59
N THR A 215 7.81 29.96 11.21
CA THR A 215 8.65 31.11 11.54
C THR A 215 9.54 30.78 12.73
N ASP A 216 10.78 31.25 12.70
CA ASP A 216 11.66 31.14 13.85
C ASP A 216 11.13 32.04 14.97
N THR A 217 10.82 31.43 16.11
CA THR A 217 10.73 32.16 17.38
C THR A 217 12.16 32.53 17.77
N GLU A 218 12.53 33.76 17.39
CA GLU A 218 13.78 34.45 17.74
C GLU A 218 15.09 33.74 17.37
N THR A 219 15.57 33.94 16.14
CA THR A 219 16.91 34.47 15.79
C THR A 219 17.16 34.27 14.30
N GLY A 220 17.64 35.33 13.64
CA GLY A 220 18.02 35.32 12.23
C GLY A 220 19.23 34.40 12.01
N GLY A 221 18.98 33.18 11.55
CA GLY A 221 19.99 32.31 10.96
C GLY A 221 20.01 32.49 9.46
N GLU A 222 21.18 32.85 8.91
CA GLU A 222 21.40 32.96 7.47
C GLU A 222 21.01 31.67 6.74
N ALA A 223 20.36 31.84 5.59
CA ALA A 223 19.99 30.74 4.72
C ALA A 223 21.25 30.07 4.15
N SER A 224 21.65 28.94 4.73
CA SER A 224 22.69 28.08 4.19
C SER A 224 22.33 27.65 2.78
N THR A 225 23.02 28.20 1.78
CA THR A 225 22.93 27.76 0.39
C THR A 225 23.67 26.44 0.25
N MET A 226 22.96 25.32 0.39
CA MET A 226 23.53 24.00 0.17
C MET A 226 23.19 23.42 -1.20
N SER A 227 24.22 22.85 -1.81
CA SER A 227 24.23 22.23 -3.13
C SER A 227 23.16 21.14 -3.27
N PRO A 228 22.43 21.08 -4.39
CA PRO A 228 21.43 20.04 -4.62
C PRO A 228 22.10 18.68 -4.54
N SER A 229 21.68 17.85 -3.57
CA SER A 229 22.14 16.45 -3.51
C SER A 229 21.94 15.81 -4.89
N LYS A 230 23.05 15.42 -5.53
CA LYS A 230 23.10 14.99 -6.95
C LYS A 230 22.36 13.67 -7.23
N THR A 231 21.81 12.99 -6.24
CA THR A 231 21.18 11.68 -6.40
C THR A 231 19.69 11.74 -6.13
N TRP A 232 18.93 11.87 -7.21
CA TRP A 232 17.54 11.49 -7.28
C TRP A 232 17.44 9.96 -7.10
N LYS A 233 17.23 9.49 -5.88
CA LYS A 233 16.74 8.12 -5.66
C LYS A 233 15.41 8.24 -4.96
N ILE A 234 14.35 7.94 -5.71
CA ILE A 234 12.98 7.91 -5.18
C ILE A 234 12.89 6.82 -4.10
N PHE A 235 13.62 5.71 -4.31
CA PHE A 235 13.90 4.67 -3.32
C PHE A 235 15.36 4.23 -3.46
N SER A 236 16.09 4.16 -2.36
CA SER A 236 17.34 3.41 -2.30
C SER A 236 17.07 1.98 -1.83
N ALA A 237 17.96 1.05 -2.19
CA ALA A 237 17.94 -0.29 -1.60
C ALA A 237 18.06 -0.23 -0.05
N ALA A 238 18.65 0.84 0.47
CA ALA A 238 18.73 1.10 1.91
C ALA A 238 17.36 1.48 2.51
N ASP A 239 16.53 2.26 1.82
CA ASP A 239 15.19 2.62 2.30
C ASP A 239 14.28 1.38 2.36
N LEU A 240 14.35 0.51 1.35
CA LEU A 240 13.61 -0.75 1.33
C LEU A 240 14.16 -1.75 2.37
N ASN A 241 15.46 -1.75 2.62
CA ASN A 241 16.07 -2.53 3.69
C ASN A 241 15.61 -2.02 5.07
N GLY A 242 15.57 -0.70 5.29
CA GLY A 242 15.02 -0.10 6.50
C GLY A 242 13.57 -0.43 6.73
N ALA A 243 12.77 -0.34 5.67
CA ALA A 243 11.37 -0.71 5.66
C ALA A 243 11.08 -2.16 6.09
N VAL A 244 11.87 -3.10 5.58
CA VAL A 244 11.64 -4.54 5.76
C VAL A 244 12.34 -5.07 7.00
N PHE A 245 13.54 -4.60 7.30
CA PHE A 245 14.42 -5.14 8.33
C PHE A 245 14.69 -4.18 9.49
N GLY A 246 14.13 -2.97 9.47
CA GLY A 246 14.35 -1.93 10.48
C GLY A 246 15.73 -1.27 10.41
N ASN A 247 16.56 -1.61 9.41
CA ASN A 247 17.88 -1.02 9.18
C ASN A 247 17.77 0.26 8.33
N TYR A 248 17.10 1.27 8.86
CA TYR A 248 17.00 2.55 8.16
C TYR A 248 18.39 3.17 8.03
N PRO A 249 18.78 3.71 6.86
CA PRO A 249 19.92 4.60 6.79
C PRO A 249 19.66 5.78 7.72
N ASP A 250 20.72 6.30 8.36
CA ASP A 250 20.61 7.48 9.21
C ASP A 250 20.04 8.63 8.37
N PHE A 251 18.77 8.95 8.63
CA PHE A 251 18.10 10.10 8.02
C PHE A 251 18.39 11.30 8.89
N ASP A 252 19.20 12.22 8.37
CA ASP A 252 19.39 13.52 9.00
C ASP A 252 18.38 14.54 8.40
N PRO A 253 17.41 15.02 9.20
CA PRO A 253 16.48 16.06 8.76
C PRO A 253 17.17 17.40 8.47
N LEU A 254 18.40 17.63 8.97
CA LEU A 254 19.20 18.82 8.70
C LEU A 254 19.91 18.77 7.34
N GLU A 255 20.20 17.58 6.82
CA GLU A 255 20.86 17.42 5.53
C GLU A 255 19.87 17.11 4.39
N SER A 256 18.59 16.90 4.73
CA SER A 256 17.55 16.50 3.79
C SER A 256 16.48 17.55 3.62
N GLN A 257 15.92 17.67 2.41
CA GLN A 257 14.80 18.57 2.08
C GLN A 257 13.44 17.88 2.04
N ALA A 258 13.40 16.55 2.25
CA ALA A 258 12.16 15.79 2.34
C ALA A 258 12.39 14.52 3.15
N VAL A 259 11.33 14.08 3.82
CA VAL A 259 11.32 12.83 4.57
C VAL A 259 11.20 11.65 3.58
N PRO A 260 12.08 10.63 3.65
CA PRO A 260 11.96 9.44 2.81
C PRO A 260 10.60 8.78 3.00
N GLU A 261 10.08 8.20 1.92
CA GLU A 261 8.71 7.69 1.88
C GLU A 261 8.37 6.69 2.99
N PHE A 262 9.32 5.80 3.25
CA PHE A 262 9.18 4.66 4.15
C PHE A 262 9.76 4.93 5.54
N TRP A 263 10.17 6.16 5.78
CA TRP A 263 10.64 6.60 7.07
C TRP A 263 9.47 6.66 8.07
N SER A 264 9.67 6.05 9.23
CA SER A 264 8.64 5.91 10.26
C SER A 264 9.21 5.82 11.68
N VAL A 265 10.48 6.20 11.88
CA VAL A 265 11.18 6.09 13.17
C VAL A 265 11.52 7.49 13.67
N PRO A 266 11.07 7.91 14.86
CA PRO A 266 11.51 9.19 15.42
C PRO A 266 13.01 9.15 15.71
N ALA A 267 13.81 9.89 14.95
CA ALA A 267 15.23 10.09 15.20
C ALA A 267 15.42 11.00 16.44
N GLY A 268 15.27 10.45 17.64
CA GLY A 268 15.35 11.25 18.87
C GLY A 268 14.67 10.67 20.11
N GLY A 269 14.46 9.34 20.19
CA GLY A 269 13.91 8.71 21.40
C GLY A 269 12.38 8.63 21.47
N GLY A 270 11.68 8.76 20.34
CA GLY A 270 10.28 8.33 20.26
C GLY A 270 10.12 6.81 20.48
N PRO A 271 8.88 6.31 20.65
CA PRO A 271 8.66 4.91 20.99
C PRO A 271 9.29 4.01 19.92
N LYS A 272 10.24 3.17 20.35
CA LYS A 272 10.71 2.04 19.53
C LYS A 272 9.48 1.26 19.07
N PRO A 273 9.49 0.65 17.86
CA PRO A 273 8.33 -0.07 17.36
C PRO A 273 7.84 -1.05 18.43
N LEU A 274 6.66 -0.77 18.98
CA LEU A 274 6.08 -1.55 20.06
C LEU A 274 5.95 -3.00 19.58
N PRO A 275 6.08 -4.01 20.46
CA PRO A 275 5.76 -5.40 20.12
C PRO A 275 4.40 -5.55 19.42
N LEU A 276 3.45 -4.67 19.75
CA LEU A 276 2.15 -4.56 19.11
C LEU A 276 2.22 -4.23 17.60
N VAL A 277 3.07 -3.29 17.19
CA VAL A 277 3.22 -2.90 15.77
C VAL A 277 3.70 -4.09 14.95
N PHE A 278 4.76 -4.75 15.39
CA PHE A 278 5.26 -5.96 14.73
C PHE A 278 4.24 -7.09 14.74
N ALA A 279 3.48 -7.27 15.82
CA ALA A 279 2.44 -8.29 15.88
C ALA A 279 1.33 -8.01 14.84
N LEU A 280 0.85 -6.77 14.74
CA LEU A 280 -0.15 -6.37 13.75
C LEU A 280 0.33 -6.60 12.31
N GLU A 281 1.58 -6.26 12.03
CA GLU A 281 2.22 -6.50 10.72
C GLU A 281 2.27 -7.99 10.37
N ILE A 282 2.78 -8.82 11.28
CA ILE A 282 2.89 -10.27 11.06
C ILE A 282 1.50 -10.88 10.88
N ILE A 283 0.53 -10.51 11.72
CA ILE A 283 -0.83 -11.03 11.65
C ILE A 283 -1.47 -10.66 10.31
N ALA A 284 -1.43 -9.38 9.92
CA ALA A 284 -2.04 -8.95 8.67
C ALA A 284 -1.38 -9.59 7.45
N ALA A 285 -0.04 -9.66 7.40
CA ALA A 285 0.68 -10.30 6.30
C ALA A 285 0.39 -11.82 6.22
N THR A 286 0.27 -12.48 7.37
CA THR A 286 -0.10 -13.90 7.42
C THR A 286 -1.53 -14.12 6.92
N VAL A 287 -2.50 -13.31 7.38
CA VAL A 287 -3.90 -13.38 6.94
C VAL A 287 -4.01 -13.10 5.44
N PHE A 288 -3.24 -12.13 4.93
CA PHE A 288 -3.15 -11.86 3.51
C PHE A 288 -2.70 -13.10 2.71
N GLY A 289 -1.68 -13.82 3.17
CA GLY A 289 -1.28 -15.11 2.60
C GLY A 289 -2.38 -16.18 2.68
N VAL A 290 -3.05 -16.31 3.82
CA VAL A 290 -4.15 -17.28 4.04
C VAL A 290 -5.30 -17.04 3.07
N ILE A 291 -5.63 -15.78 2.75
CA ILE A 291 -6.65 -15.47 1.73
C ILE A 291 -6.27 -16.09 0.38
N HIS A 292 -5.00 -16.09 0.00
CA HIS A 292 -4.55 -16.75 -1.23
C HIS A 292 -4.67 -18.27 -1.19
N CYS A 293 -4.51 -18.88 -0.02
CA CYS A 293 -4.76 -20.32 0.19
C CYS A 293 -6.25 -20.69 0.02
N ALA A 294 -7.20 -19.76 0.17
CA ALA A 294 -8.64 -20.05 0.00
C ALA A 294 -9.00 -20.56 -1.40
N ALA A 295 -8.19 -20.25 -2.42
CA ALA A 295 -8.33 -20.78 -3.78
C ALA A 295 -7.70 -22.18 -3.98
N TRP A 296 -7.51 -22.96 -2.90
CA TRP A 296 -6.78 -24.23 -2.91
C TRP A 296 -7.29 -25.25 -3.93
N THR A 297 -8.62 -25.31 -4.10
CA THR A 297 -9.32 -26.27 -4.96
C THR A 297 -9.90 -25.61 -6.21
N THR A 298 -9.51 -24.38 -6.51
CA THR A 298 -9.95 -23.67 -7.72
C THR A 298 -9.38 -24.34 -8.96
N ARG A 299 -10.13 -24.30 -10.07
CA ARG A 299 -9.69 -24.87 -11.35
C ARG A 299 -8.68 -23.95 -12.03
N PHE A 300 -7.51 -24.50 -12.36
CA PHE A 300 -6.47 -23.82 -13.16
C PHE A 300 -6.37 -24.49 -14.54
N PRO A 301 -5.85 -23.78 -15.56
CA PRO A 301 -5.68 -24.35 -16.90
C PRO A 301 -4.77 -25.59 -16.94
N SER A 302 -3.77 -25.66 -16.07
CA SER A 302 -2.86 -26.80 -15.96
C SER A 302 -2.57 -27.20 -14.51
N GLY A 303 -2.14 -28.45 -14.31
CA GLY A 303 -1.67 -28.94 -13.00
C GLY A 303 -0.44 -28.19 -12.50
N ILE A 304 0.44 -27.73 -13.41
CA ILE A 304 1.63 -26.95 -13.07
C ILE A 304 1.24 -25.60 -12.49
N GLU A 305 0.31 -24.88 -13.11
CA GLU A 305 -0.19 -23.59 -12.60
C GLU A 305 -0.84 -23.72 -11.23
N LEU A 306 -1.61 -24.79 -11.01
CA LEU A 306 -2.19 -25.08 -9.69
C LEU A 306 -1.10 -25.32 -8.63
N GLN A 307 -0.04 -26.07 -8.96
CA GLN A 307 1.06 -26.29 -8.02
C GLN A 307 1.82 -24.99 -7.72
N ILE A 308 2.14 -24.19 -8.75
CA ILE A 308 2.77 -22.88 -8.59
C ILE A 308 1.93 -22.00 -7.67
N TRP A 309 0.60 -21.98 -7.85
CA TRP A 309 -0.30 -21.22 -6.99
C TRP A 309 -0.21 -21.70 -5.54
N ARG A 310 -0.36 -23.00 -5.29
CA ARG A 310 -0.36 -23.59 -3.94
C ARG A 310 0.97 -23.36 -3.21
N THR A 311 2.09 -23.63 -3.87
CA THR A 311 3.41 -23.43 -3.27
C THR A 311 3.67 -21.96 -2.97
N SER A 312 3.28 -21.06 -3.88
CA SER A 312 3.43 -19.62 -3.68
C SER A 312 2.54 -19.11 -2.54
N ALA A 313 1.27 -19.52 -2.49
CA ALA A 313 0.32 -19.13 -1.45
C ALA A 313 0.78 -19.58 -0.05
N VAL A 314 1.26 -20.83 0.08
CA VAL A 314 1.83 -21.33 1.34
C VAL A 314 3.09 -20.56 1.72
N PHE A 315 3.99 -20.33 0.76
CA PHE A 315 5.22 -19.59 1.02
C PHE A 315 4.95 -18.18 1.54
N ILE A 316 4.09 -17.40 0.87
CA ILE A 316 3.77 -16.03 1.32
C ILE A 316 3.02 -16.01 2.66
N THR A 317 2.30 -17.08 3.02
CA THR A 317 1.65 -17.22 4.33
C THR A 317 2.69 -17.43 5.44
N CYS A 318 3.71 -18.25 5.19
CA CYS A 318 4.76 -18.55 6.18
C CYS A 318 5.84 -17.46 6.26
N PHE A 319 6.05 -16.71 5.17
CA PHE A 319 7.13 -15.74 5.03
C PHE A 319 7.23 -14.72 6.19
N PRO A 320 6.15 -14.05 6.64
CA PRO A 320 6.23 -13.06 7.72
C PRO A 320 6.73 -13.68 9.04
N ILE A 321 6.30 -14.90 9.34
CA ILE A 321 6.69 -15.64 10.54
C ILE A 321 8.17 -16.04 10.46
N LEU A 322 8.61 -16.55 9.31
CA LEU A 322 10.01 -16.90 9.07
C LEU A 322 10.93 -15.68 9.23
N CYS A 323 10.58 -14.55 8.62
CA CYS A 323 11.33 -13.30 8.77
C CYS A 323 11.40 -12.85 10.23
N ALA A 324 10.27 -12.88 10.96
CA ALA A 324 10.24 -12.50 12.38
C ALA A 324 11.13 -13.39 13.26
N VAL A 325 11.10 -14.71 13.04
CA VAL A 325 11.95 -15.67 13.76
C VAL A 325 13.43 -15.41 13.48
N LEU A 326 13.81 -15.20 12.22
CA LEU A 326 15.20 -14.94 11.84
C LEU A 326 15.72 -13.59 12.36
N LEU A 327 14.88 -12.55 12.33
CA LEU A 327 15.22 -11.24 12.89
C LEU A 327 15.43 -11.35 14.41
N LYS A 328 14.56 -12.05 15.13
CA LYS A 328 14.73 -12.29 16.56
C LYS A 328 15.99 -13.11 16.87
N ALA A 329 16.27 -14.15 16.07
CA ALA A 329 17.46 -14.99 16.20
C ALA A 329 18.77 -14.22 15.93
N SER A 330 18.72 -13.12 15.18
CA SER A 330 19.89 -12.28 14.89
C SER A 330 20.44 -11.56 16.14
N GLY A 331 19.60 -11.39 17.18
CA GLY A 331 19.99 -10.85 18.48
C GLY A 331 20.27 -9.34 18.50
N PRO A 332 20.42 -8.73 19.68
CA PRO A 332 20.73 -7.31 19.82
C PRO A 332 22.13 -6.96 19.27
N TYR A 333 22.31 -5.69 18.83
CA TYR A 333 23.50 -5.19 18.12
C TYR A 333 24.84 -5.36 18.89
N ARG A 334 24.79 -5.46 20.22
CA ARG A 334 25.95 -5.63 21.10
C ARG A 334 26.25 -7.12 21.31
N SER A 335 27.26 -7.66 20.63
CA SER A 335 27.99 -8.88 21.03
C SER A 335 29.19 -9.19 20.12
N ASP A 336 30.06 -10.06 20.62
CA ASP A 336 31.38 -10.51 20.13
C ASP A 336 31.47 -10.93 18.65
N VAL A 337 32.68 -11.24 18.16
CA VAL A 337 32.94 -11.62 16.74
C VAL A 337 32.08 -12.80 16.24
N PRO A 338 31.85 -13.91 16.99
CA PRO A 338 30.99 -15.02 16.54
C PRO A 338 29.55 -14.60 16.28
N SER A 339 29.01 -13.69 17.10
CA SER A 339 27.68 -13.09 16.92
C SER A 339 27.58 -12.20 15.68
N ARG A 340 28.69 -11.61 15.22
CA ARG A 340 28.71 -10.79 13.98
C ARG A 340 28.56 -11.66 12.74
N LEU A 341 29.26 -12.80 12.67
CA LEU A 341 29.14 -13.73 11.53
C LEU A 341 27.74 -14.35 11.48
N ARG A 342 27.23 -14.86 12.61
CA ARG A 342 25.86 -15.39 12.72
C ARG A 342 24.83 -14.37 12.23
N ARG A 343 24.94 -13.11 12.65
CA ARG A 343 24.05 -12.03 12.22
C ARG A 343 24.13 -11.79 10.71
N LYS A 344 25.34 -11.71 10.13
CA LYS A 344 25.50 -11.55 8.67
C LYS A 344 24.79 -12.68 7.92
N VAL A 345 25.00 -13.93 8.33
CA VAL A 345 24.36 -15.10 7.71
C VAL A 345 22.82 -14.99 7.78
N LEU A 346 22.26 -14.70 8.95
CA LEU A 346 20.80 -14.56 9.12
C LEU A 346 20.20 -13.40 8.31
N VAL A 347 20.94 -12.32 8.12
CA VAL A 347 20.54 -11.19 7.25
C VAL A 347 20.55 -11.61 5.78
N TYR A 348 21.58 -12.34 5.31
CA TYR A 348 21.60 -12.85 3.94
C TYR A 348 20.50 -13.88 3.66
N ILE A 349 20.18 -14.73 4.63
CA ILE A 349 19.02 -15.65 4.53
C ILE A 349 17.73 -14.86 4.37
N ASN A 350 17.54 -13.80 5.15
CA ASN A 350 16.37 -12.92 5.03
C ASN A 350 16.26 -12.26 3.65
N TYR A 351 17.37 -11.80 3.05
CA TYR A 351 17.36 -11.29 1.68
C TYR A 351 16.97 -12.36 0.66
N GLY A 352 17.46 -13.60 0.84
CA GLY A 352 17.06 -14.73 0.01
C GLY A 352 15.57 -15.02 0.11
N LEU A 353 15.00 -15.02 1.32
CA LEU A 353 13.57 -15.18 1.53
C LEU A 353 12.76 -14.05 0.90
N LEU A 354 13.22 -12.81 0.98
CA LEU A 354 12.57 -11.66 0.34
C LEU A 354 12.57 -11.79 -1.18
N ALA A 355 13.66 -12.27 -1.79
CA ALA A 355 13.71 -12.54 -3.22
C ALA A 355 12.71 -13.63 -3.62
N LEU A 356 12.64 -14.73 -2.86
CA LEU A 356 11.65 -15.79 -3.07
C LEU A 356 10.22 -15.30 -2.88
N TYR A 357 9.98 -14.39 -1.93
CA TYR A 357 8.69 -13.74 -1.72
C TYR A 357 8.26 -12.97 -2.96
N ILE A 358 9.15 -12.14 -3.52
CA ILE A 358 8.88 -11.39 -4.75
C ILE A 358 8.54 -12.34 -5.90
N VAL A 359 9.30 -13.43 -6.08
CA VAL A 359 9.01 -14.44 -7.09
C VAL A 359 7.64 -15.07 -6.88
N ALA A 360 7.31 -15.51 -5.66
CA ALA A 360 6.02 -16.09 -5.33
C ALA A 360 4.85 -15.12 -5.60
N ARG A 361 5.03 -13.83 -5.33
CA ARG A 361 4.03 -12.79 -5.62
C ARG A 361 3.82 -12.59 -7.12
N PHE A 362 4.90 -12.52 -7.90
CA PHE A 362 4.79 -12.48 -9.36
C PHE A 362 4.11 -13.73 -9.91
N SER A 363 4.44 -14.91 -9.38
CA SER A 363 3.81 -16.17 -9.78
C SER A 363 2.30 -16.16 -9.52
N LEU A 364 1.83 -15.72 -8.34
CA LEU A 364 0.40 -15.60 -8.04
C LEU A 364 -0.30 -14.65 -9.01
N LEU A 365 0.28 -13.46 -9.24
CA LEU A 365 -0.28 -12.48 -10.17
C LEU A 365 -0.37 -13.06 -11.58
N ILE A 366 0.73 -13.60 -12.13
CA ILE A 366 0.77 -14.17 -13.48
C ILE A 366 -0.24 -15.31 -13.63
N VAL A 367 -0.24 -16.27 -12.71
CA VAL A 367 -1.14 -17.43 -12.76
C VAL A 367 -2.61 -17.00 -12.63
N SER A 368 -2.90 -15.93 -11.87
CA SER A 368 -4.25 -15.39 -11.81
C SER A 368 -4.74 -14.87 -13.17
N PHE A 369 -3.87 -14.23 -13.95
CA PHE A 369 -4.21 -13.76 -15.30
C PHE A 369 -4.30 -14.90 -16.31
N THR A 370 -3.41 -15.90 -16.24
CA THR A 370 -3.51 -17.07 -17.14
C THR A 370 -4.78 -17.86 -16.89
N SER A 371 -5.27 -17.91 -15.65
CA SER A 371 -6.55 -18.53 -15.30
C SER A 371 -7.78 -17.86 -15.92
N LEU A 372 -7.68 -16.60 -16.37
CA LEU A 372 -8.78 -15.96 -17.10
C LEU A 372 -9.00 -16.56 -18.49
N ARG A 373 -7.97 -17.19 -19.09
CA ARG A 373 -8.09 -17.80 -20.43
C ARG A 373 -9.14 -18.90 -20.47
N THR A 374 -9.26 -19.68 -19.39
CA THR A 374 -10.25 -20.77 -19.32
C THR A 374 -11.67 -20.23 -19.17
N VAL A 375 -11.84 -19.14 -18.41
CA VAL A 375 -13.13 -18.46 -18.25
C VAL A 375 -13.56 -17.83 -19.58
N LEU A 376 -12.68 -17.06 -20.21
CA LEU A 376 -12.95 -16.41 -21.50
C LEU A 376 -13.19 -17.42 -22.63
N ALA A 377 -12.45 -18.54 -22.66
CA ALA A 377 -12.65 -19.59 -23.66
C ALA A 377 -13.96 -20.36 -23.46
N ALA A 378 -14.45 -20.51 -22.21
CA ALA A 378 -15.74 -21.11 -21.92
C ALA A 378 -16.89 -20.18 -22.38
N ASP A 379 -16.77 -18.88 -22.09
CA ASP A 379 -17.78 -17.88 -22.47
C ASP A 379 -17.89 -17.77 -24.00
N LEU A 380 -16.76 -17.75 -24.73
CA LEU A 380 -16.74 -17.72 -26.20
C LEU A 380 -17.37 -18.96 -26.85
N LYS A 381 -17.27 -20.13 -26.21
CA LYS A 381 -17.93 -21.35 -26.70
C LYS A 381 -19.44 -21.27 -26.52
N CYS A 382 -19.90 -20.79 -25.35
CA CYS A 382 -21.32 -20.59 -25.06
C CYS A 382 -21.98 -19.60 -26.04
N CYS A 383 -21.26 -18.52 -26.36
CA CYS A 383 -21.66 -17.51 -27.35
C CYS A 383 -21.77 -18.03 -28.80
N ARG A 384 -21.05 -19.10 -29.15
CA ARG A 384 -21.02 -19.65 -30.51
C ARG A 384 -22.03 -20.80 -30.72
N THR A 385 -22.51 -21.38 -29.62
CA THR A 385 -23.49 -22.48 -29.62
C THR A 385 -24.94 -22.01 -29.49
N ASN A 386 -25.16 -20.74 -29.14
CA ASN A 386 -26.43 -20.04 -29.23
C ASN A 386 -26.36 -19.04 -30.39
#